data_AF-A0A349HBZ9-F1
#
_entry.id   AF-A0A349HBZ9-F1
#
_cell.length_a   1.000
_cell.length_b   1.000
_cell.length_c   1.000
_cell.angle_alpha   90.00
_cell.angle_beta   90.00
_cell.angle_gamma   90.00
#
_symmetry.space_group_name_H-M   'P 1'
#
loop_
_entity.id
_entity.type
_entity.pdbx_description
1 polymer ?
#
loop_
_entity_poly.entity_id
_entity_poly.type
_entity_poly.pdbx_seq_one_letter_code
_entity_poly.pdbx_strand_id
1 'polypeptide(L)'
;MVIDLFNKALEAPPVFAMPFTKANQLFAANLEKMVIFQMSAFQSYLDIGLNQMKAAAEITDIKSLQDFYNRQSEIAQTVQQKLMIDAKAMANMAARFKVEMDNLTRATLEDVLPKAA
;
A
#
# COMPACT_ATOMS: atom_id res chain seq x y z
N MET A 1 -9.04 39.94 -32.06
CA MET A 1 -10.19 39.00 -32.19
C MET A 1 -9.75 37.54 -32.26
N VAL A 2 -9.13 37.02 -33.33
CA VAL A 2 -8.67 35.61 -33.38
C VAL A 2 -7.53 35.33 -32.39
N ILE A 3 -6.62 36.29 -32.23
CA ILE A 3 -5.51 36.23 -31.28
C ILE A 3 -6.01 36.28 -29.82
N ASP A 4 -7.07 37.06 -29.53
CA ASP A 4 -7.72 37.09 -28.22
C ASP A 4 -8.45 35.79 -27.90
N LEU A 5 -9.09 35.18 -28.90
CA LEU A 5 -9.75 33.87 -28.77
C LEU A 5 -8.73 32.76 -28.50
N PHE A 6 -7.57 32.81 -29.14
CA PHE A 6 -6.45 31.89 -28.85
C PHE A 6 -5.86 32.12 -27.46
N ASN A 7 -5.64 33.38 -27.04
CA ASN A 7 -5.14 33.69 -25.70
C ASN A 7 -6.14 33.30 -24.60
N LYS A 8 -7.45 33.53 -24.78
CA LYS A 8 -8.48 33.06 -23.85
C LYS A 8 -8.61 31.54 -23.78
N ALA A 9 -8.30 30.83 -24.87
CA ALA A 9 -8.27 29.36 -24.88
C ALA A 9 -7.01 28.80 -24.19
N LEU A 10 -5.93 29.58 -24.14
CA LEU A 10 -4.68 29.26 -23.43
C LEU A 10 -4.69 29.71 -21.97
N GLU A 11 -5.54 30.67 -21.59
CA GLU A 11 -5.96 30.94 -20.22
C GLU A 11 -6.87 29.81 -19.73
N ALA A 12 -6.33 28.59 -19.58
CA ALA A 12 -6.96 27.61 -18.74
C ALA A 12 -7.00 28.21 -17.32
N PRO A 13 -8.19 28.42 -16.71
CA PRO A 13 -8.23 28.96 -15.37
C PRO A 13 -7.48 27.98 -14.43
N PRO A 14 -6.93 28.44 -13.29
CA PRO A 14 -6.18 27.60 -12.34
C PRO A 14 -6.98 26.40 -11.77
N VAL A 15 -8.24 26.24 -12.18
CA VAL A 15 -9.20 25.18 -11.88
C VAL A 15 -8.63 23.76 -12.14
N PHE A 16 -7.65 23.60 -13.04
CA PHE A 16 -7.07 22.28 -13.33
C PHE A 16 -5.82 21.91 -12.50
N ALA A 17 -5.10 22.86 -11.89
CA ALA A 17 -3.86 22.55 -11.16
C ALA A 17 -4.11 21.86 -9.80
N MET A 18 -5.24 22.17 -9.15
CA MET A 18 -5.62 21.59 -7.86
C MET A 18 -5.91 20.08 -7.92
N PRO A 19 -6.71 19.57 -8.88
CA PRO A 19 -6.96 18.13 -9.03
C PRO A 19 -5.68 17.30 -9.25
N PHE A 20 -4.76 17.77 -10.10
CA PHE A 20 -3.49 17.05 -10.34
C PHE A 20 -2.57 17.06 -9.12
N THR A 21 -2.51 18.18 -8.39
CA THR A 21 -1.73 18.24 -7.15
C THR A 21 -2.29 17.30 -6.08
N LYS A 22 -3.62 17.27 -5.91
CA LYS A 22 -4.30 16.33 -4.99
C LYS A 22 -4.12 14.87 -5.42
N ALA A 23 -4.18 14.58 -6.73
CA ALA A 23 -3.89 13.24 -7.25
C ALA A 23 -2.47 12.81 -6.88
N ASN A 24 -1.47 13.66 -7.15
CA ASN A 24 -0.07 13.36 -6.84
C ASN A 24 0.15 13.14 -5.33
N GLN A 25 -0.50 13.93 -4.47
CA GLN A 25 -0.47 13.74 -3.03
C GLN A 25 -1.07 12.38 -2.61
N LEU A 26 -2.22 11.99 -3.19
CA LEU A 26 -2.82 10.68 -2.93
C LEU A 26 -1.92 9.54 -3.41
N PHE A 27 -1.31 9.66 -4.59
CA PHE A 27 -0.35 8.67 -5.07
C PHE A 27 0.86 8.56 -4.15
N ALA A 28 1.47 9.68 -3.75
CA ALA A 28 2.60 9.68 -2.83
C ALA A 28 2.25 9.03 -1.49
N ALA A 29 1.09 9.36 -0.90
CA ALA A 29 0.63 8.76 0.35
C ALA A 29 0.37 7.25 0.22
N ASN A 30 -0.14 6.78 -0.92
CA ASN A 30 -0.35 5.35 -1.14
C ASN A 30 0.97 4.60 -1.39
N LEU A 31 1.93 5.22 -2.08
CA LEU A 31 3.29 4.68 -2.22
C LEU A 31 3.98 4.57 -0.86
N GLU A 32 3.86 5.59 0.00
CA GLU A 32 4.39 5.56 1.36
C GLU A 32 3.80 4.39 2.18
N LYS A 33 2.46 4.25 2.18
CA LYS A 33 1.77 3.12 2.83
C LYS A 33 2.25 1.77 2.29
N MET A 34 2.46 1.65 0.98
CA MET A 34 2.95 0.43 0.35
C MET A 34 4.40 0.12 0.77
N VAL A 35 5.28 1.12 0.82
CA VAL A 35 6.66 0.94 1.27
C VAL A 35 6.71 0.52 2.74
N ILE A 36 5.93 1.17 3.61
CA ILE A 36 5.82 0.78 5.03
C ILE A 36 5.34 -0.67 5.15
N PHE A 37 4.32 -1.06 4.38
CA PHE A 37 3.84 -2.43 4.34
C PHE A 37 4.93 -3.42 3.90
N GLN A 38 5.65 -3.13 2.81
CA GLN A 38 6.72 -4.00 2.31
C GLN A 38 7.85 -4.15 3.35
N MET A 39 8.24 -3.07 4.01
CA MET A 39 9.25 -3.09 5.07
C MET A 39 8.79 -3.93 6.28
N SER A 40 7.54 -3.77 6.72
CA SER A 40 6.97 -4.56 7.81
C SER A 40 6.88 -6.05 7.47
N ALA A 41 6.46 -6.37 6.23
CA ALA A 41 6.44 -7.74 5.74
C ALA A 41 7.85 -8.33 5.72
N PHE A 42 8.82 -7.61 5.18
CA PHE A 42 10.23 -8.02 5.14
C PHE A 42 10.80 -8.29 6.53
N GLN A 43 10.61 -7.36 7.48
CA GLN A 43 11.03 -7.54 8.87
C GLN A 43 10.42 -8.82 9.48
N SER A 44 9.13 -9.05 9.28
CA SER A 44 8.46 -10.24 9.81
C SER A 44 9.02 -11.54 9.24
N TYR A 45 9.28 -11.61 7.94
CA TYR A 45 9.89 -12.80 7.33
C TYR A 45 11.34 -13.01 7.78
N LEU A 46 12.10 -11.93 7.95
CA LEU A 46 13.44 -12.00 8.54
C LEU A 46 13.39 -12.54 9.97
N ASP A 47 12.46 -12.06 10.80
CA ASP A 47 12.31 -12.54 12.17
C ASP A 47 12.00 -14.03 12.23
N ILE A 48 11.13 -14.53 11.33
CA ILE A 48 10.87 -15.97 11.19
C ILE A 48 12.16 -16.74 10.86
N GLY A 49 12.93 -16.24 9.89
CA GLY A 49 14.19 -16.87 9.48
C GLY A 49 15.26 -16.85 10.57
N LEU A 50 15.44 -15.72 11.25
CA LEU A 50 16.38 -15.56 12.35
C LEU A 50 16.01 -16.45 13.54
N ASN A 51 14.73 -16.54 13.87
CA ASN A 51 14.25 -17.45 14.91
C ASN A 51 14.54 -18.90 14.54
N GLN A 52 14.41 -19.28 13.26
CA GLN A 52 14.78 -20.62 12.84
C GLN A 52 16.28 -20.91 12.84
N MET A 53 17.11 -19.94 12.48
CA MET A 53 18.56 -20.10 12.61
C MET A 53 18.98 -20.24 14.08
N LYS A 54 18.38 -19.48 15.00
CA LYS A 54 18.61 -19.62 16.45
C LYS A 54 18.17 -20.99 16.95
N ALA A 55 16.96 -21.42 16.61
CA ALA A 55 16.45 -22.73 17.02
C ALA A 55 17.31 -23.88 16.47
N ALA A 56 17.87 -23.75 15.27
CA ALA A 56 18.80 -24.72 14.71
C ALA A 56 20.17 -24.71 15.42
N ALA A 57 20.67 -23.54 15.80
CA ALA A 57 21.93 -23.41 16.53
C ALA A 57 21.88 -23.95 17.98
N GLU A 58 20.68 -24.00 18.58
CA GLU A 58 20.43 -24.56 19.91
C GLU A 58 20.33 -26.09 19.93
N ILE A 59 20.44 -26.77 18.78
CA ILE A 59 20.38 -28.24 18.70
C ILE A 59 21.70 -28.83 19.23
N THR A 60 21.65 -29.47 20.40
CA THR A 60 22.81 -30.10 21.05
C THR A 60 22.71 -31.61 21.14
N ASP A 61 21.52 -32.18 20.94
CA ASP A 61 21.23 -33.60 21.08
C ASP A 61 20.01 -34.06 20.25
N ILE A 62 19.78 -35.38 20.19
CA ILE A 62 18.69 -35.99 19.41
C ILE A 62 17.30 -35.50 19.86
N LYS A 63 17.11 -35.17 21.14
CA LYS A 63 15.83 -34.68 21.67
C LYS A 63 15.58 -33.26 21.19
N SER A 64 16.57 -32.38 21.27
CA SER A 64 16.49 -31.01 20.72
C SER A 64 16.27 -31.01 19.20
N LEU A 65 16.83 -32.00 18.48
CA LEU A 65 16.57 -32.20 17.05
C LEU A 65 15.11 -32.61 16.78
N GLN A 66 14.55 -33.54 17.56
CA GLN A 66 13.14 -33.93 17.46
C GLN A 66 12.21 -32.74 17.76
N ASP A 67 12.51 -31.97 18.80
CA ASP A 67 11.73 -30.78 19.17
C ASP A 67 11.78 -29.71 18.05
N PHE A 68 12.94 -29.50 17.43
CA PHE A 68 13.08 -28.63 16.26
C PHE A 68 12.20 -29.10 15.09
N TYR A 69 12.21 -30.41 14.79
CA TYR A 69 11.35 -30.98 13.73
C TYR A 69 9.87 -30.82 14.02
N ASN A 70 9.44 -31.03 15.27
CA ASN A 70 8.04 -30.87 15.67
C ASN A 70 7.55 -29.43 15.49
N ARG A 71 8.42 -28.44 15.76
CA ARG A 71 8.11 -27.01 15.57
C ARG A 71 8.01 -26.57 14.12
N GLN A 72 8.51 -27.34 13.14
CA GLN A 72 8.43 -26.97 11.72
C GLN A 72 7.00 -26.82 11.22
N SER A 73 6.06 -27.61 11.76
CA SER A 73 4.63 -27.47 11.46
C SER A 73 4.06 -26.13 11.95
N GLU A 74 4.46 -25.70 13.14
CA GLU A 74 4.03 -24.41 13.72
C GLU A 74 4.57 -23.22 12.93
N ILE A 75 5.80 -23.33 12.40
CA ILE A 75 6.39 -22.31 11.54
C ILE A 75 5.67 -22.24 10.20
N ALA A 76 5.33 -23.39 9.61
CA ALA A 76 4.54 -23.42 8.39
C ALA A 76 3.17 -22.76 8.59
N GLN A 77 2.50 -23.02 9.72
CA GLN A 77 1.26 -22.35 10.09
C GLN A 77 1.45 -20.84 10.28
N THR A 78 2.53 -20.42 10.94
CA THR A 78 2.88 -19.01 11.15
C THR A 78 3.07 -18.29 9.81
N VAL A 79 3.83 -18.88 8.88
CA VAL A 79 4.05 -18.33 7.54
C VAL A 79 2.73 -18.27 6.75
N GLN A 80 1.91 -19.31 6.81
CA GLN A 80 0.60 -19.34 6.13
C GLN A 80 -0.34 -18.24 6.66
N GLN A 81 -0.42 -18.08 7.98
CA GLN A 81 -1.20 -17.02 8.61
C GLN A 81 -0.69 -15.64 8.19
N LYS A 82 0.63 -15.44 8.22
CA LYS A 82 1.25 -14.18 7.80
C LYS A 82 0.93 -13.85 6.34
N LEU A 83 1.05 -14.82 5.43
CA LEU A 83 0.71 -14.67 4.03
C LEU A 83 -0.76 -14.24 3.85
N MET A 84 -1.69 -14.86 4.58
CA MET A 84 -3.10 -14.52 4.51
C MET A 84 -3.39 -13.11 5.07
N ILE A 85 -2.71 -12.72 6.15
CA ILE A 85 -2.80 -11.36 6.70
C ILE A 85 -2.27 -10.34 5.68
N ASP A 86 -1.13 -10.62 5.06
CA ASP A 86 -0.51 -9.76 4.06
C ASP A 86 -1.39 -9.61 2.82
N ALA A 87 -2.00 -10.70 2.35
CA ALA A 87 -2.95 -10.67 1.25
C ALA A 87 -4.17 -9.78 1.58
N LYS A 88 -4.72 -9.90 2.79
CA LYS A 88 -5.82 -9.03 3.25
C LYS A 88 -5.38 -7.57 3.35
N ALA A 89 -4.18 -7.29 3.86
CA ALA A 89 -3.65 -5.95 3.94
C ALA A 89 -3.48 -5.31 2.55
N MET A 90 -2.94 -6.05 1.58
CA MET A 90 -2.83 -5.60 0.19
C MET A 90 -4.19 -5.33 -0.45
N ALA A 91 -5.16 -6.22 -0.28
CA ALA A 91 -6.52 -6.02 -0.78
C ALA A 91 -7.17 -4.76 -0.18
N ASN A 92 -6.97 -4.54 1.12
CA ASN A 92 -7.46 -3.35 1.80
C ASN A 92 -6.79 -2.06 1.29
N MET A 93 -5.48 -2.07 1.04
CA MET A 93 -4.77 -0.92 0.45
C MET A 93 -5.32 -0.60 -0.94
N ALA A 94 -5.51 -1.61 -1.79
CA ALA A 94 -6.06 -1.42 -3.14
C ALA A 94 -7.50 -0.87 -3.10
N ALA A 95 -8.34 -1.39 -2.21
CA ALA A 95 -9.71 -0.90 -2.03
C ALA A 95 -9.73 0.56 -1.55
N ARG A 96 -8.87 0.93 -0.59
CA ARG A 96 -8.75 2.31 -0.10
C ARG A 96 -8.29 3.26 -1.19
N PHE A 97 -7.26 2.87 -1.96
CA PHE A 97 -6.78 3.67 -3.07
C PHE A 97 -7.89 3.94 -4.11
N LYS A 98 -8.67 2.90 -4.47
CA LYS A 98 -9.83 3.07 -5.35
C LYS A 98 -10.84 4.08 -4.80
N VAL A 99 -11.21 3.97 -3.53
CA VAL A 99 -12.14 4.91 -2.88
C VAL A 99 -11.58 6.34 -2.87
N GLU A 100 -10.31 6.51 -2.55
CA GLU A 100 -9.64 7.82 -2.55
C GLU A 100 -9.66 8.46 -3.96
N MET A 101 -9.44 7.68 -5.01
CA MET A 101 -9.52 8.13 -6.42
C MET A 101 -10.95 8.45 -6.87
N ASP A 102 -11.93 7.61 -6.51
CA ASP A 102 -13.34 7.86 -6.81
C ASP A 102 -13.82 9.16 -6.14
N ASN A 103 -13.38 9.41 -4.91
CA ASN A 103 -13.67 10.65 -4.19
C ASN A 103 -13.01 11.87 -4.83
N LEU A 104 -11.75 11.76 -5.27
CA LEU A 104 -11.08 12.84 -6.00
C LEU A 104 -11.82 13.19 -7.28
N THR A 105 -12.28 12.17 -8.02
CA THR A 105 -13.03 12.35 -9.27
C THR A 105 -14.36 13.05 -9.01
N ARG A 106 -15.11 12.64 -7.98
CA ARG A 106 -16.36 13.30 -7.57
C ARG A 106 -16.13 14.75 -7.15
N ALA A 107 -15.15 15.00 -6.29
CA ALA A 107 -14.83 16.36 -5.84
C ALA A 107 -14.41 17.27 -7.00
N THR A 108 -13.68 16.73 -7.98
CA THR A 108 -13.31 17.48 -9.20
C THR A 108 -14.54 17.77 -10.05
N LEU A 109 -15.47 16.82 -10.18
CA LEU A 109 -16.71 17.02 -10.93
C LEU A 109 -17.62 18.06 -10.27
N GLU A 110 -17.72 18.06 -8.93
CA GLU A 110 -18.48 19.06 -8.16
C GLU A 110 -17.88 20.46 -8.24
N ASP A 111 -16.55 20.59 -8.32
CA ASP A 111 -15.86 21.88 -8.42
C ASP A 111 -15.92 22.48 -9.85
N VAL A 112 -16.06 21.61 -10.86
CA VAL A 112 -16.16 21.99 -12.29
C VAL A 112 -17.62 22.17 -12.74
N LEU A 113 -18.58 21.49 -12.10
CA LEU A 113 -20.00 21.76 -12.33
C LEU A 113 -20.33 23.15 -11.75
N PRO A 114 -20.85 24.09 -12.56
CA PRO A 114 -21.22 25.41 -12.04
C PRO A 114 -22.25 25.19 -10.93
N LYS A 115 -22.02 25.81 -9.75
CA LYS A 115 -23.05 25.92 -8.71
C LYS A 115 -24.31 26.46 -9.38
N ALA A 116 -25.28 25.58 -9.62
CA ALA A 116 -26.52 25.95 -10.26
C ALA A 116 -27.16 27.06 -9.44
N ALA A 117 -27.36 28.20 -10.09
CA ALA A 117 -28.14 29.33 -9.60
C ALA A 117 -29.60 28.91 -9.38
#